data_AF-A0A7Y5RIU2-F1
#
_entry.id   AF-A0A7Y5RIU2-F1
#
_cell.length_a   1.000
_cell.length_b   1.000
_cell.length_c   1.000
_cell.angle_alpha   90.00
_cell.angle_beta   90.00
_cell.angle_gamma   90.00
#
_symmetry.space_group_name_H-M   'P 1'
#
loop_
_entity.id
_entity.type
_entity.pdbx_description
1 polymer ?
#
loop_
_entity_poly.entity_id
_entity_poly.type
_entity_poly.pdbx_seq_one_letter_code
_entity_poly.pdbx_strand_id
1 'polypeptide(L)'
;LDGTIARQYNMESRLGQFLDPIADRLYILTTLLGLAWRDIIPVWLVAVLLAREAVMALMLLYLRSRGQVGLPVHFVGKAATFNLLYAFPLLLLAHRDDWVGDIARPVGWGFAWWGVVLYWLAAILYAVHARIVLSQRSRVATP
;
A
#
# COMPACT_ATOMS: atom_id res chain seq x y z
N LEU A 1 14.22 -19.39 -23.10
CA LEU A 1 13.21 -20.03 -23.97
C LEU A 1 11.79 -20.05 -23.36
N ASP A 2 11.56 -19.51 -22.15
CA ASP A 2 10.21 -19.41 -21.54
C ASP A 2 9.57 -18.01 -21.57
N GLY A 3 10.13 -17.08 -22.34
CA GLY A 3 9.58 -15.71 -22.47
C GLY A 3 8.51 -15.56 -23.57
N THR A 4 8.36 -16.56 -24.46
CA THR A 4 7.58 -16.43 -25.69
C THR A 4 6.22 -17.14 -25.63
N ILE A 5 6.09 -18.19 -24.82
CA ILE A 5 4.83 -18.96 -24.72
C ILE A 5 3.77 -18.21 -23.89
N ALA A 6 4.19 -17.38 -22.93
CA ALA A 6 3.28 -16.58 -22.10
C ALA A 6 2.59 -15.41 -22.85
N ARG A 7 3.09 -15.01 -24.03
CA ARG A 7 2.47 -13.95 -24.85
C ARG A 7 1.42 -14.47 -25.84
N GLN A 8 1.33 -15.79 -26.06
CA GLN A 8 0.42 -16.36 -27.05
C GLN A 8 -0.96 -16.74 -26.48
N TYR A 9 -1.09 -16.94 -25.17
CA TYR A 9 -2.37 -17.18 -24.53
C TYR A 9 -2.97 -15.88 -24.02
N ASN A 10 -3.47 -15.05 -24.96
CA ASN A 10 -4.29 -13.84 -24.73
C ASN A 10 -5.62 -14.09 -23.95
N MET A 11 -5.62 -15.08 -23.06
CA MET A 11 -6.64 -15.42 -22.08
C MET A 11 -6.22 -14.89 -20.69
N GLU A 12 -5.78 -13.63 -20.59
CA GLU A 12 -6.04 -12.91 -19.36
C GLU A 12 -7.54 -12.66 -19.30
N SER A 13 -8.26 -13.61 -18.71
CA SER A 13 -9.67 -13.45 -18.42
C SER A 13 -9.86 -12.13 -17.67
N ARG A 14 -10.82 -11.30 -18.11
CA ARG A 14 -11.17 -10.06 -17.38
C ARG A 14 -11.42 -10.35 -15.89
N LEU A 15 -11.93 -11.53 -15.57
CA LEU A 15 -12.07 -12.03 -14.20
C LEU A 15 -10.74 -12.15 -13.45
N GLY A 16 -9.69 -12.67 -14.10
CA GLY A 16 -8.35 -12.81 -13.52
C GLY A 16 -7.72 -11.46 -13.14
N GLN A 17 -7.80 -10.47 -14.03
CA GLN A 17 -7.30 -9.10 -13.73
C GLN A 17 -8.05 -8.40 -12.59
N PHE A 18 -9.30 -8.78 -12.31
CA PHE A 18 -10.05 -8.27 -11.16
C PHE A 18 -9.84 -9.07 -9.88
N LEU A 19 -9.59 -10.38 -9.98
CA LEU A 19 -9.34 -11.27 -8.85
C LEU A 19 -7.95 -11.05 -8.24
N ASP A 20 -6.93 -10.79 -9.06
CA ASP A 20 -5.54 -10.63 -8.60
C ASP A 20 -5.36 -9.54 -7.54
N PRO A 21 -5.89 -8.31 -7.73
CA PRO A 21 -5.80 -7.25 -6.73
C PRO A 21 -6.64 -7.52 -5.47
N ILE A 22 -7.69 -8.35 -5.57
CA ILE A 22 -8.53 -8.72 -4.44
C ILE A 22 -7.81 -9.74 -3.56
N ALA A 23 -7.17 -10.74 -4.19
CA ALA A 23 -6.38 -11.75 -3.50
C ALA A 23 -5.20 -11.11 -2.74
N ASP A 24 -4.47 -10.20 -3.39
CA ASP A 24 -3.37 -9.47 -2.76
C ASP A 24 -3.83 -8.66 -1.54
N ARG A 25 -4.99 -7.99 -1.64
CA ARG A 25 -5.58 -7.25 -0.50
C ARG A 25 -6.01 -8.16 0.63
N LEU A 26 -6.61 -9.31 0.33
CA LEU A 26 -7.03 -10.26 1.35
C LEU A 26 -5.80 -10.87 2.06
N TYR A 27 -4.72 -11.14 1.33
CA TYR A 27 -3.45 -11.58 1.88
C TYR A 27 -2.84 -10.54 2.84
N ILE A 28 -2.79 -9.27 2.44
CA ILE A 28 -2.31 -8.18 3.31
C ILE A 28 -3.19 -8.06 4.57
N LEU A 29 -4.52 -8.09 4.39
CA LEU A 29 -5.46 -7.96 5.50
C LEU A 29 -5.32 -9.11 6.51
N THR A 30 -5.24 -10.35 6.03
CA THR A 30 -5.01 -11.52 6.90
C THR A 30 -3.66 -11.48 7.60
N THR A 31 -2.60 -11.02 6.91
CA THR A 31 -1.26 -10.88 7.51
C THR A 31 -1.26 -9.84 8.63
N LEU A 32 -1.86 -8.67 8.41
CA LEU A 32 -1.94 -7.62 9.43
C LEU A 32 -2.79 -8.06 10.64
N LEU A 33 -3.92 -8.72 10.41
CA LEU A 33 -4.75 -9.26 11.48
C LEU A 33 -4.01 -10.36 12.27
N GLY A 34 -3.25 -11.22 11.59
CA GLY A 34 -2.44 -12.25 12.25
C GLY A 34 -1.34 -11.67 13.14
N LEU A 35 -0.68 -10.60 12.69
CA LEU A 35 0.33 -9.89 13.50
C LEU A 35 -0.30 -9.17 14.70
N ALA A 36 -1.49 -8.60 14.55
CA ALA A 36 -2.22 -7.98 15.66
C ALA A 36 -2.73 -9.02 16.67
N TRP A 37 -3.21 -10.18 16.21
CA TRP A 37 -3.65 -11.27 17.08
C TRP A 37 -2.52 -11.82 17.96
N ARG A 38 -1.28 -11.74 17.47
CA ARG A 38 -0.07 -12.12 18.21
C ARG A 38 0.48 -11.01 19.11
N ASP A 39 -0.22 -9.88 19.23
CA ASP A 39 0.22 -8.68 19.96
C ASP A 39 1.60 -8.15 19.52
N ILE A 40 2.03 -8.48 18.30
CA ILE A 40 3.30 -8.01 17.72
C ILE A 40 3.17 -6.55 17.30
N ILE A 41 2.03 -6.20 16.70
CA ILE A 41 1.68 -4.83 16.33
C ILE A 41 0.35 -4.48 16.97
N PRO A 42 0.17 -3.24 17.45
CA PRO A 42 -1.10 -2.86 18.05
C PRO A 42 -2.19 -2.69 16.99
N VAL A 43 -3.43 -2.95 17.40
CA VAL A 43 -4.62 -2.88 16.55
C VAL A 43 -4.78 -1.52 15.87
N TRP A 44 -4.37 -0.42 16.54
CA TRP A 44 -4.42 0.91 15.94
C TRP A 44 -3.55 1.02 14.68
N LEU A 45 -2.38 0.38 14.66
CA LEU A 45 -1.47 0.42 13.52
C LEU A 45 -2.06 -0.34 12.34
N VAL A 46 -2.72 -1.47 12.60
CA VAL A 46 -3.49 -2.20 11.58
C VAL A 46 -4.64 -1.36 11.02
N ALA A 47 -5.42 -0.70 11.89
CA ALA A 47 -6.51 0.16 11.46
C ALA A 47 -6.01 1.30 10.55
N VAL A 48 -4.87 1.91 10.90
CA VAL A 48 -4.24 2.99 10.13
C VAL A 48 -3.75 2.51 8.75
N LEU A 49 -3.14 1.32 8.67
CA LEU A 49 -2.71 0.74 7.40
C LEU A 49 -3.90 0.34 6.51
N LEU A 50 -4.92 -0.30 7.09
CA LEU A 50 -6.13 -0.69 6.37
C LEU A 50 -6.94 0.52 5.87
N ALA A 51 -7.04 1.58 6.68
CA ALA A 51 -7.71 2.81 6.27
C ALA A 51 -7.04 3.43 5.04
N ARG A 52 -5.70 3.42 4.98
CA ARG A 52 -4.95 3.88 3.81
C ARG A 52 -5.27 3.03 2.58
N GLU A 53 -5.28 1.71 2.70
CA GLU A 53 -5.61 0.80 1.60
C GLU A 53 -7.02 1.06 1.06
N ALA A 54 -8.00 1.29 1.95
CA ALA A 54 -9.35 1.66 1.57
C ALA A 54 -9.39 3.00 0.81
N VAL A 55 -8.67 4.03 1.30
CA VAL A 55 -8.59 5.33 0.62
C VAL A 55 -7.99 5.21 -0.78
N MET A 56 -6.89 4.48 -0.93
CA MET A 56 -6.24 4.28 -2.23
C MET A 56 -7.12 3.47 -3.18
N ALA A 57 -7.81 2.44 -2.68
CA ALA A 57 -8.74 1.64 -3.46
C ALA A 57 -9.92 2.47 -3.97
N LEU A 58 -10.56 3.25 -3.10
CA LEU A 58 -11.66 4.14 -3.45
C LEU A 58 -11.23 5.20 -4.46
N MET A 59 -10.05 5.78 -4.26
CA MET A 59 -9.49 6.78 -5.17
C MET A 59 -9.19 6.19 -6.55
N LEU A 60 -8.59 4.99 -6.63
CA LEU A 60 -8.34 4.31 -7.89
C LEU A 60 -9.66 3.96 -8.61
N LEU A 61 -10.66 3.48 -7.87
CA LEU A 61 -11.99 3.19 -8.41
C LEU A 61 -12.64 4.46 -8.97
N TYR A 62 -12.55 5.57 -8.23
CA TYR A 62 -13.04 6.87 -8.66
C TYR A 62 -12.33 7.35 -9.93
N LEU A 63 -11.01 7.20 -10.04
CA LEU A 63 -10.25 7.59 -11.22
C LEU A 63 -10.55 6.72 -12.44
N ARG A 64 -10.68 5.40 -12.24
CA ARG A 64 -11.09 4.47 -13.29
C ARG A 64 -12.47 4.81 -13.84
N SER A 65 -13.42 5.18 -12.97
CA SER A 65 -14.75 5.63 -13.41
C SER A 65 -14.72 6.88 -14.30
N ARG A 66 -13.65 7.68 -14.22
CA ARG A 66 -13.42 8.90 -15.02
C ARG A 66 -12.50 8.67 -16.22
N GLY A 67 -12.14 7.41 -16.51
CA GLY A 67 -11.32 7.03 -17.67
C GLY A 67 -9.85 7.47 -17.58
N GLN A 68 -9.32 7.59 -16.36
CA GLN A 68 -7.89 7.88 -16.15
C GLN A 68 -7.15 6.62 -15.68
N VAL A 69 -6.09 6.28 -16.42
CA VAL A 69 -5.21 5.15 -16.13
C VAL A 69 -3.78 5.67 -16.18
N GLY A 70 -3.29 6.17 -15.05
CA GLY A 70 -1.89 6.59 -14.92
C GLY A 70 -1.72 7.75 -13.94
N LEU A 71 -1.20 7.43 -12.76
CA LEU A 71 -0.66 8.41 -11.83
C LEU A 71 0.85 8.15 -11.69
N PRO A 72 1.69 9.20 -11.76
CA PRO A 72 3.13 9.05 -11.62
C PRO A 72 3.48 8.50 -10.23
N VAL A 73 4.43 7.56 -10.21
CA VAL A 73 4.86 6.89 -8.99
C VAL A 73 5.70 7.87 -8.16
N HIS A 74 5.16 8.34 -7.04
CA HIS A 74 5.89 9.26 -6.16
C HIS A 74 6.95 8.50 -5.35
N PHE A 75 8.18 9.05 -5.33
CA PHE A 75 9.31 8.50 -4.55
C PHE A 75 9.01 8.36 -3.05
N VAL A 76 8.12 9.19 -2.52
CA VAL A 76 7.64 9.13 -1.13
C VAL A 76 6.99 7.78 -0.81
N GLY A 77 6.25 7.21 -1.77
CA GLY A 77 5.64 5.89 -1.60
C GLY A 77 6.68 4.78 -1.50
N LYS A 78 7.76 4.86 -2.30
CA LYS A 78 8.87 3.90 -2.23
C LYS A 78 9.57 3.97 -0.87
N ALA A 79 9.86 5.17 -0.38
CA ALA A 79 10.46 5.38 0.93
C ALA A 79 9.57 4.83 2.07
N ALA A 80 8.26 5.03 1.98
CA ALA A 80 7.31 4.48 2.95
C ALA A 80 7.34 2.94 2.97
N THR A 81 7.34 2.30 1.79
CA THR A 81 7.41 0.85 1.67
C THR A 81 8.72 0.31 2.25
N PHE A 82 9.87 0.94 1.95
CA PHE A 82 11.14 0.54 2.56
C PHE A 82 11.08 0.60 4.09
N ASN A 83 10.55 1.70 4.62
CA ASN A 83 10.49 1.91 6.05
C ASN A 83 9.61 0.86 6.76
N LEU A 84 8.44 0.56 6.19
CA LEU A 84 7.53 -0.48 6.68
C LEU A 84 8.13 -1.90 6.53
N LEU A 85 8.85 -2.17 5.44
CA LEU A 85 9.50 -3.46 5.20
C LEU A 85 10.56 -3.77 6.27
N TYR A 86 11.29 -2.75 6.76
CA TYR A 86 12.21 -2.91 7.90
C TYR A 86 11.49 -2.91 9.24
N ALA A 87 10.42 -2.12 9.39
CA ALA A 87 9.68 -2.02 10.64
C ALA A 87 9.09 -3.36 11.09
N PHE A 88 8.47 -4.14 10.20
CA PHE A 88 7.80 -5.38 10.62
C PHE A 88 8.75 -6.46 11.15
N PRO A 89 9.87 -6.81 10.48
CA PRO A 89 10.85 -7.74 11.04
C PRO A 89 11.50 -7.22 12.33
N LEU A 90 11.76 -5.92 12.43
CA LEU A 90 12.31 -5.32 13.66
C LEU A 90 11.32 -5.40 14.82
N LEU A 91 10.04 -5.13 14.58
CA LEU A 91 8.97 -5.25 15.59
C LEU A 91 8.73 -6.71 15.99
N LEU A 92 8.91 -7.66 15.07
CA LEU A 92 8.89 -9.09 15.38
C LEU A 92 10.08 -9.48 16.27
N LEU A 93 11.27 -8.98 15.96
CA LEU A 93 12.48 -9.23 16.75
C LEU A 93 12.40 -8.58 18.14
N ALA A 94 11.76 -7.42 18.24
CA ALA A 94 11.43 -6.69 19.47
C ALA A 94 10.51 -7.43 20.45
N HIS A 95 9.90 -8.54 20.01
CA HIS A 95 9.09 -9.42 20.85
C HIS A 95 9.94 -10.45 21.63
N ARG A 96 11.24 -10.56 21.36
CA ARG A 96 12.14 -11.35 22.21
C ARG A 96 12.42 -10.62 23.52
N ASP A 97 12.52 -11.37 24.62
CA ASP A 97 12.86 -10.86 25.95
C ASP A 97 14.39 -10.82 26.21
N ASP A 98 15.20 -10.75 25.15
CA ASP A 98 16.65 -10.65 25.22
C ASP A 98 17.15 -9.23 24.93
N TRP A 99 18.45 -8.99 25.13
CA TRP A 99 19.07 -7.70 24.81
C TRP A 99 18.83 -7.27 23.36
N VAL A 100 18.61 -8.22 22.45
CA VAL A 100 18.32 -7.96 21.03
C VAL A 100 16.96 -7.28 20.93
N GLY A 101 15.96 -7.81 21.63
CA GLY A 101 14.61 -7.25 21.70
C GLY A 101 14.58 -5.83 22.26
N ASP A 102 15.35 -5.56 23.32
CA ASP A 102 15.42 -4.24 23.96
C ASP A 102 15.94 -3.14 23.02
N ILE A 103 16.92 -3.48 22.17
CA ILE A 103 17.45 -2.56 21.14
C ILE A 103 16.51 -2.49 19.93
N ALA A 104 15.94 -3.63 19.53
CA ALA A 104 15.06 -3.71 18.37
C ALA A 104 13.73 -2.95 18.59
N ARG A 105 13.23 -2.86 19.83
CA ARG A 105 11.99 -2.14 20.17
C ARG A 105 11.98 -0.68 19.72
N PRO A 106 12.86 0.20 20.22
CA PRO A 106 12.84 1.62 19.85
C PRO A 106 13.14 1.84 18.37
N VAL A 107 14.02 1.02 17.78
CA VAL A 107 14.35 1.11 16.35
C VAL A 107 13.13 0.70 15.51
N GLY A 108 12.53 -0.45 15.77
CA GLY A 108 11.35 -0.93 15.06
C GLY A 108 10.18 0.04 15.16
N TRP A 109 9.93 0.61 16.34
CA TRP A 109 8.92 1.64 16.54
C TRP A 109 9.23 2.95 15.81
N GLY A 110 10.51 3.36 15.74
CA GLY A 110 10.93 4.51 14.97
C GLY A 110 10.65 4.33 13.47
N PHE A 111 11.04 3.18 12.91
CA PHE A 111 10.76 2.82 11.51
C PHE A 111 9.24 2.72 11.26
N ALA A 112 8.47 2.17 12.20
CA ALA A 112 7.02 2.07 12.09
C ALA A 112 6.34 3.44 12.05
N TRP A 113 6.67 4.35 12.97
CA TRP A 113 6.10 5.70 13.01
C TRP A 113 6.42 6.49 11.75
N TRP A 114 7.70 6.54 11.38
CA TRP A 114 8.11 7.22 10.15
C TRP A 114 7.50 6.55 8.91
N GLY A 115 7.35 5.23 8.92
CA GLY A 115 6.78 4.45 7.82
C GLY A 115 5.33 4.82 7.62
N VAL A 116 4.54 4.80 8.68
CA VAL A 116 3.13 5.22 8.69
C VAL A 116 2.97 6.65 8.21
N VAL A 117 3.78 7.59 8.71
CA VAL A 117 3.72 9.01 8.30
C VAL A 117 3.99 9.15 6.79
N LEU A 118 5.08 8.56 6.30
CA LEU A 118 5.40 8.59 4.86
C LEU A 118 4.33 7.89 4.02
N TYR A 119 3.73 6.83 4.55
CA TYR A 119 2.69 6.06 3.86
C TYR A 119 1.41 6.86 3.65
N TRP A 120 1.01 7.63 4.66
CA TRP A 120 -0.12 8.56 4.58
C TRP A 120 0.20 9.80 3.76
N LEU A 121 1.41 10.37 3.88
CA LEU A 121 1.86 11.46 3.02
C LEU A 121 1.84 11.06 1.54
N ALA A 122 2.29 9.84 1.21
CA ALA A 122 2.20 9.32 -0.15
C ALA A 122 0.74 9.22 -0.63
N ALA A 123 -0.19 8.77 0.22
CA ALA A 123 -1.61 8.69 -0.11
C ALA A 123 -2.22 10.09 -0.36
N ILE A 124 -1.87 11.08 0.47
CA ILE A 124 -2.32 12.47 0.31
C ILE A 124 -1.75 13.07 -0.98
N LEU A 125 -0.46 12.89 -1.25
CA LEU A 125 0.17 13.36 -2.49
C LEU A 125 -0.52 12.77 -3.71
N TYR A 126 -0.83 11.47 -3.66
CA TYR A 126 -1.58 10.81 -4.72
C TYR A 126 -3.00 11.40 -4.87
N ALA A 127 -3.69 11.71 -3.77
CA ALA A 127 -5.00 12.37 -3.79
C ALA A 127 -4.97 13.80 -4.36
N VAL A 128 -3.93 14.58 -4.04
CA VAL A 128 -3.74 15.91 -4.62
C VAL A 128 -3.48 15.81 -6.12
N HIS A 129 -2.63 14.89 -6.56
CA HIS A 129 -2.37 14.68 -7.98
C HIS A 129 -3.63 14.22 -8.72
N ALA A 130 -4.37 13.26 -8.16
CA ALA A 130 -5.64 12.82 -8.68
C ALA A 130 -6.61 13.98 -8.90
N ARG A 131 -6.72 14.92 -7.96
CA ARG A 131 -7.54 16.14 -8.10
C ARG A 131 -7.04 17.06 -9.22
N ILE A 132 -5.73 17.28 -9.33
CA ILE A 132 -5.14 18.14 -10.37
C ILE A 132 -5.45 17.58 -11.77
N VAL A 133 -5.21 16.29 -11.99
CA VAL A 133 -5.44 15.66 -13.31
C VAL A 133 -6.93 15.64 -13.68
N LEU A 134 -7.83 15.54 -12.70
CA LEU A 134 -9.27 15.68 -12.93
C LEU A 134 -9.68 17.12 -13.27
N SER A 135 -9.09 18.12 -12.60
CA SER A 135 -9.41 19.55 -12.82
C SER A 135 -8.98 20.07 -14.19
N GLN A 136 -7.91 19.54 -14.78
CA GLN A 136 -7.42 19.95 -16.09
C GLN A 136 -8.34 19.51 -17.24
N ARG A 137 -9.05 18.38 -17.10
CA ARG A 137 -10.05 17.94 -18.10
C ARG A 137 -11.29 18.83 -18.13
N SER A 138 -11.66 19.46 -17.00
CA SER A 138 -12.82 20.36 -16.94
C SER A 138 -12.65 21.63 -17.79
N ARG A 139 -11.43 22.00 -18.18
CA ARG A 139 -11.16 23.19 -19.01
C ARG A 139 -11.20 22.95 -20.52
N VAL A 140 -11.20 21.69 -20.98
CA VAL A 140 -11.21 21.36 -22.42
C VAL A 140 -12.63 21.06 -22.93
N ALA A 141 -13.60 20.95 -22.02
CA ALA A 141 -15.00 20.63 -22.33
C ALA A 141 -15.94 21.84 -22.18
N THR A 142 -15.50 23.02 -22.59
CA THR A 142 -16.40 24.16 -22.84
C THR A 142 -16.37 24.48 -24.34
N PRO A 143 -17.50 24.36 -25.05
CA PRO A 143 -17.61 24.62 -26.49
C PRO A 143 -17.39 26.09 -26.85
#